data_AF-A0A518C294-F1
#
_entry.id   AF-A0A518C294-F1
#
_cell.length_a   1.000
_cell.length_b   1.000
_cell.length_c   1.000
_cell.angle_alpha   90.00
_cell.angle_beta   90.00
_cell.angle_gamma   90.00
#
_symmetry.space_group_name_H-M   'P 1'
#
loop_
_entity.id
_entity.type
_entity.pdbx_description
1 polymer ?
#
loop_
_entity_poly.entity_id
_entity_poly.type
_entity_poly.pdbx_seq_one_letter_code
_entity_poly.pdbx_strand_id
1 'polypeptide(L)'
;MARTVAKCEICREWIDAERLEAVPGTRLCREHAEQINQYGGEFLTVAREDRTSKSGSLKINIGGVTTERVPNQKAMDQLRDDYEMQLDDD
;
A
#
# COMPACT_ATOMS: atom_id res chain seq x y z
N MET A 1 -14.87 13.86 -17.51
CA MET A 1 -13.71 13.16 -16.91
C MET A 1 -13.82 13.34 -15.42
N ALA A 2 -14.04 12.25 -14.67
CA ALA A 2 -14.22 12.34 -13.23
C ALA A 2 -12.89 12.76 -12.60
N ARG A 3 -12.81 13.98 -12.09
CA ARG A 3 -11.81 14.35 -11.08
C ARG A 3 -12.12 13.49 -9.87
N THR A 4 -11.57 12.29 -9.81
CA THR A 4 -11.68 11.45 -8.62
C THR A 4 -10.85 12.13 -7.54
N VAL A 5 -11.46 13.07 -6.82
CA VAL A 5 -10.91 13.64 -5.60
C VAL A 5 -11.28 12.66 -4.48
N ALA A 6 -10.45 11.63 -4.30
CA ALA A 6 -10.62 10.73 -3.17
C ALA A 6 -10.31 11.50 -1.88
N LYS A 7 -10.96 11.12 -0.77
CA LYS A 7 -10.62 11.63 0.56
C LYS A 7 -9.71 10.63 1.26
N CYS A 8 -8.80 11.14 2.08
CA CYS A 8 -7.92 10.35 2.90
C CYS A 8 -8.73 9.50 3.90
N GLU A 9 -8.39 8.22 4.05
CA GLU A 9 -9.09 7.35 5.01
C GLU A 9 -8.80 7.70 6.48
N ILE A 10 -7.71 8.44 6.74
CA ILE A 10 -7.27 8.85 8.08
C ILE A 10 -7.89 10.21 8.46
N CYS A 11 -7.35 11.31 7.95
CA CYS A 11 -7.83 12.67 8.26
C CYS A 11 -9.04 13.15 7.44
N ARG A 12 -9.53 12.39 6.45
CA ARG A 12 -10.64 12.78 5.55
C ARG A 12 -10.37 14.02 4.69
N GLU A 13 -9.12 14.47 4.61
CA GLU A 13 -8.71 15.54 3.70
C GLU A 13 -8.72 15.08 2.24
N TRP A 14 -8.87 16.02 1.31
CA TRP A 14 -8.85 15.73 -0.12
C TRP A 14 -7.44 15.31 -0.57
N ILE A 15 -7.36 14.18 -1.28
CA ILE A 15 -6.11 13.71 -1.87
C ILE A 15 -5.85 14.51 -3.14
N ASP A 16 -4.62 15.04 -3.26
CA ASP A 16 -4.16 15.72 -4.47
C ASP A 16 -4.33 14.85 -5.72
N ALA A 17 -4.84 15.46 -6.78
CA ALA A 17 -5.01 14.78 -8.06
C ALA A 17 -3.67 14.25 -8.60
N GLU A 18 -2.59 15.02 -8.47
CA GLU A 18 -1.23 14.61 -8.87
C GLU A 18 -0.80 13.32 -8.17
N ARG A 19 -1.22 13.13 -6.90
CA ARG A 19 -0.90 11.94 -6.13
C ARG A 19 -1.69 10.72 -6.59
N LEU A 20 -2.97 10.88 -6.92
CA LEU A 20 -3.79 9.81 -7.48
C LEU A 20 -3.32 9.40 -8.88
N GLU A 21 -2.76 10.34 -9.65
CA GLU A 21 -2.11 10.06 -10.93
C GLU A 21 -0.77 9.33 -10.75
N ALA A 22 0.06 9.74 -9.78
CA ALA A 22 1.34 9.11 -9.50
C ALA A 22 1.21 7.71 -8.85
N VAL A 23 0.24 7.54 -7.95
CA VAL A 23 -0.02 6.32 -7.20
C VAL A 23 -1.49 5.93 -7.35
N PRO A 24 -1.84 5.19 -8.43
CA PRO A 24 -3.22 4.81 -8.67
C PRO A 24 -3.73 3.91 -7.54
N GLY A 25 -4.88 4.28 -6.98
CA GLY A 25 -5.50 3.57 -5.87
C GLY A 25 -4.98 3.94 -4.48
N THR A 26 -4.15 4.98 -4.35
CA THR A 26 -3.79 5.54 -3.05
C THR A 26 -5.03 6.02 -2.31
N ARG A 27 -5.05 5.80 -0.99
CA ARG A 27 -6.15 6.16 -0.11
C ARG A 27 -5.72 7.15 0.98
N LEU A 28 -4.47 7.58 0.93
CA LEU A 28 -3.87 8.52 1.86
C LEU A 28 -3.53 9.84 1.17
N CYS A 29 -3.72 10.93 1.92
CA CYS A 29 -3.13 12.22 1.56
C CYS A 29 -1.59 12.13 1.66
N ARG A 30 -0.90 13.18 1.20
CA ARG A 30 0.56 13.21 1.20
C ARG A 30 1.15 13.02 2.60
N GLU A 31 0.63 13.71 3.61
CA GLU A 31 1.18 13.65 4.97
C GLU A 31 1.07 12.24 5.57
N HIS A 32 -0.12 11.64 5.54
CA HIS A 32 -0.33 10.28 6.03
C HIS A 32 0.41 9.23 5.21
N ALA A 33 0.64 9.48 3.92
CA ALA A 33 1.48 8.63 3.11
C ALA A 33 2.97 8.74 3.45
N GLU A 34 3.42 9.86 4.01
CA GLU A 34 4.77 9.99 4.56
C GLU A 34 4.86 9.28 5.92
N GLN A 35 3.85 9.46 6.78
CA GLN A 35 3.76 8.81 8.09
C GLN A 35 3.68 7.28 7.99
N ILE A 36 2.87 6.73 7.06
CA ILE A 36 2.71 5.28 6.91
C ILE A 36 4.02 4.55 6.59
N ASN A 37 5.03 5.25 6.09
CA ASN A 37 6.35 4.65 5.81
C ASN A 37 7.00 4.07 7.08
N GLN A 38 6.71 4.63 8.27
CA GLN A 38 7.22 4.08 9.53
C GLN A 38 6.64 2.70 9.87
N TYR A 39 5.46 2.39 9.31
CA TYR A 39 4.77 1.10 9.45
C TYR A 39 4.97 0.16 8.24
N GLY A 40 5.84 0.55 7.30
CA GLY A 40 6.17 -0.25 6.10
C GLY A 40 5.44 0.16 4.83
N GLY A 41 4.80 1.34 4.81
CA GLY A 41 4.20 1.93 3.61
C GLY A 41 2.75 1.52 3.34
N GLU A 42 2.09 2.23 2.42
CA GLU A 42 0.70 1.97 2.00
C GLU A 42 0.54 0.64 1.25
N PHE A 43 1.59 0.20 0.57
CA PHE A 43 1.60 -1.04 -0.20
C PHE A 43 2.79 -1.91 0.15
N LEU A 44 2.54 -3.20 0.34
CA LEU A 44 3.57 -4.22 0.45
C LEU A 44 3.87 -4.78 -0.94
N THR A 45 5.14 -5.10 -1.18
CA THR A 45 5.56 -5.86 -2.36
C THR A 45 5.76 -7.31 -1.93
N VAL A 46 4.90 -8.20 -2.41
CA VAL A 46 4.99 -9.64 -2.15
C VAL A 46 5.66 -10.30 -3.35
N ALA A 47 6.82 -10.90 -3.13
CA ALA A 47 7.50 -11.71 -4.14
C ALA A 47 7.03 -13.17 -4.01
N ARG A 48 6.43 -13.72 -5.07
CA ARG A 48 6.16 -15.15 -5.21
C ARG A 48 7.19 -15.76 -6.15
N GLU A 49 7.85 -16.81 -5.67
CA GLU A 49 8.71 -17.65 -6.47
C GLU A 49 7.86 -18.60 -7.33
N ASP A 50 7.90 -18.42 -8.65
CA ASP A 50 7.16 -19.25 -9.57
C ASP A 50 7.96 -20.51 -9.89
N ARG A 51 7.40 -21.69 -9.57
CA ARG A 51 8.02 -22.98 -9.88
C ARG A 51 7.81 -23.27 -11.37
N THR A 52 8.77 -22.86 -12.18
CA THR A 52 8.79 -23.14 -13.64
C THR A 52 9.06 -24.62 -14.01
N SER A 53 9.11 -25.53 -13.03
CA SER A 53 9.36 -26.95 -13.28
C SER A 53 8.11 -27.66 -13.80
N LYS A 54 8.22 -28.33 -14.94
CA LYS A 54 7.21 -29.29 -15.43
C LYS A 54 6.84 -30.28 -14.32
N SER A 55 5.54 -30.56 -14.16
CA SER A 55 5.01 -31.57 -13.24
C SER A 55 5.76 -32.90 -13.41
N GLY A 56 6.60 -33.27 -12.44
CA GLY A 56 7.34 -34.53 -12.42
C GLY A 56 8.87 -34.45 -12.59
N SER A 57 9.48 -33.27 -12.77
CA SER A 57 10.94 -33.17 -12.86
C SER A 57 11.57 -32.65 -11.56
N LEU A 58 12.48 -33.43 -10.95
CA LEU A 58 13.21 -33.14 -9.71
C LEU A 58 14.19 -31.94 -9.79
N LYS A 59 14.24 -31.26 -10.94
CA LYS A 59 15.12 -30.11 -11.16
C LYS A 59 14.37 -28.83 -10.79
N ILE A 60 14.77 -28.24 -9.66
CA ILE A 60 14.25 -26.96 -9.18
C ILE A 60 14.84 -25.87 -10.09
N ASN A 61 14.06 -25.40 -11.08
CA ASN A 61 14.45 -24.22 -11.85
C ASN A 61 13.75 -23.01 -11.20
N ILE A 62 14.43 -22.38 -10.23
CA ILE A 62 13.99 -21.11 -9.63
C ILE A 62 14.34 -20.02 -10.64
N GLY A 63 13.43 -19.72 -11.58
CA GLY A 63 13.70 -18.78 -12.67
C GLY A 63 12.80 -17.55 -12.68
N GLY A 64 11.60 -17.63 -12.08
CA GLY A 64 10.63 -16.55 -12.07
C GLY A 64 10.39 -16.04 -10.65
N VAL A 65 10.56 -14.74 -10.44
CA VAL A 65 10.06 -14.04 -9.27
C VAL A 65 8.95 -13.11 -9.75
N THR A 66 7.72 -13.41 -9.36
CA THR A 66 6.57 -12.55 -9.63
C THR A 66 6.38 -11.63 -8.43
N THR A 67 6.48 -10.32 -8.62
CA THR A 67 6.21 -9.34 -7.57
C THR A 67 4.80 -8.78 -7.71
N GLU A 68 3.99 -8.93 -6.66
CA GLU A 68 2.64 -8.39 -6.57
C GLU A 68 2.61 -7.24 -5.56
N ARG A 69 1.93 -6.14 -5.90
CA ARG A 69 1.68 -5.03 -4.98
C ARG A 69 0.35 -5.30 -4.26
N VAL A 70 0.39 -5.41 -2.93
CA VAL A 70 -0.81 -5.61 -2.09
C VAL A 70 -0.97 -4.46 -1.11
N PRO A 71 -2.20 -4.02 -0.79
CA PRO A 71 -2.43 -2.98 0.21
C PRO A 71 -2.00 -3.45 1.60
N ASN A 72 -1.28 -2.60 2.33
CA ASN A 72 -0.80 -2.89 3.68
C ASN A 72 -1.88 -2.55 4.72
N GLN A 73 -2.87 -3.44 4.88
CA GLN A 73 -3.98 -3.16 5.80
C GLN A 73 -3.49 -2.95 7.25
N LYS A 74 -2.47 -3.68 7.68
CA LYS A 74 -1.92 -3.54 9.04
C LYS A 74 -1.35 -2.15 9.29
N ALA A 75 -0.59 -1.60 8.33
CA ALA A 75 -0.04 -0.25 8.46
C ALA A 75 -1.14 0.82 8.42
N MET A 76 -2.20 0.61 7.65
CA MET A 76 -3.35 1.51 7.61
C MET A 76 -4.07 1.57 8.96
N ASP A 77 -4.32 0.41 9.58
CA ASP A 77 -4.94 0.35 10.91
C ASP A 77 -4.03 1.04 11.95
N GLN A 78 -2.73 0.71 11.98
CA GLN A 78 -1.78 1.34 12.92
C GLN A 78 -1.70 2.86 12.77
N LEU A 79 -1.71 3.37 11.54
CA LEU A 79 -1.70 4.81 11.29
C LEU A 79 -3.01 5.48 11.75
N ARG A 80 -4.14 4.79 11.62
CA ARG A 80 -5.43 5.30 12.09
C ARG A 80 -5.45 5.40 13.61
N ASP A 81 -5.04 4.34 14.30
CA ASP A 81 -4.93 4.33 15.76
C ASP A 81 -4.00 5.46 16.25
N ASP A 82 -2.85 5.67 15.60
CA ASP A 82 -1.91 6.75 15.97
C ASP A 82 -2.52 8.14 15.78
N TYR A 83 -3.22 8.37 14.66
CA TYR A 83 -3.90 9.64 14.39
C TYR A 83 -5.06 9.89 15.35
N GLU A 84 -5.85 8.86 15.70
CA GLU A 84 -6.92 8.97 16.69
C GLU A 84 -6.36 9.31 18.07
N MET A 85 -5.28 8.64 18.51
CA MET A 85 -4.60 8.97 19.77
C MET A 85 -4.07 10.41 19.80
N GLN A 86 -3.51 10.90 18.69
CA GLN A 86 -3.02 12.29 18.62
C GLN A 86 -4.15 13.32 18.74
N LEU A 87 -5.37 12.99 18.29
CA LEU A 87 -6.52 13.88 18.41
C LEU A 87 -7.11 13.95 19.82
N ASP A 88 -7.02 12.87 20.60
CA ASP A 88 -7.54 12.83 21.97
C ASP A 88 -6.70 13.68 22.96
N ASP A 89 -5.46 14.01 22.61
CA ASP A 89 -4.51 14.79 23.43
C ASP A 89 -4.55 16.32 23.19
N ASP A 90 -5.27 16.82 22.18
CA ASP A 90 -5.40 18.26 21.82
C ASP A 90 -6.76 18.87 22.25
#